data_AF-A0A662ZGX6-F1
#
_entry.id   AF-A0A662ZGX6-F1
#
_cell.length_a   1.000
_cell.length_b   1.000
_cell.length_c   1.000
_cell.angle_alpha   90.00
_cell.angle_beta   90.00
_cell.angle_gamma   90.00
#
_symmetry.space_group_name_H-M   'P 1'
#
loop_
_entity.id
_entity.type
_entity.pdbx_description
1 polymer ?
#
loop_
_entity_poly.entity_id
_entity_poly.type
_entity_poly.pdbx_seq_one_letter_code
_entity_poly.pdbx_strand_id
1 'polypeptide(L)'
;MATKGSSNRFGNKGKPTSSISYPWAKAFNKNTLVSHFQRHGDEFPSMNKEEYEARAIKFANSVNPNDCVTFIDNKKSTHKFNTVTGEYSIISKDGYVITYFKPEKGYEYFKLQIIKSGK
;
A
#
# COMPACT_ATOMS: atom_id res chain seq x y z
N MET A 1 -13.09 -32.00 0.25
CA MET A 1 -12.31 -31.73 1.48
C MET A 1 -12.25 -30.24 1.72
N ALA A 2 -12.68 -29.78 2.89
CA ALA A 2 -12.74 -28.38 3.23
C ALA A 2 -11.42 -27.93 3.90
N THR A 3 -10.81 -26.88 3.37
CA THR A 3 -9.99 -25.94 4.14
C THR A 3 -10.47 -24.54 3.80
N LYS A 4 -11.57 -24.13 4.45
CA LYS A 4 -11.93 -22.71 4.58
C LYS A 4 -10.81 -22.08 5.41
N GLY A 5 -9.85 -21.43 4.75
CA GLY A 5 -8.84 -20.60 5.39
C GLY A 5 -9.48 -19.29 5.86
N SER A 6 -10.11 -19.34 7.03
CA SER A 6 -10.65 -18.18 7.74
C SER A 6 -9.53 -17.37 8.38
N SER A 7 -8.87 -16.49 7.62
CA SER A 7 -8.16 -15.29 8.14
C SER A 7 -7.31 -14.61 7.05
N ASN A 8 -7.91 -13.89 6.11
CA ASN A 8 -7.21 -12.83 5.35
C ASN A 8 -8.17 -11.71 4.93
N ARG A 9 -9.17 -11.41 5.78
CA ARG A 9 -9.99 -10.19 5.69
C ARG A 9 -9.27 -8.98 6.29
N PHE A 10 -7.96 -8.89 6.12
CA PHE A 10 -7.19 -7.72 6.53
C PHE A 10 -7.39 -6.69 5.42
N GLY A 11 -8.08 -5.62 5.76
CA GLY A 11 -8.64 -4.63 4.85
C GLY A 11 -9.79 -3.98 5.60
N ASN A 12 -10.12 -2.74 5.23
CA ASN A 12 -11.01 -1.85 5.96
C ASN A 12 -12.45 -2.39 6.08
N LYS A 13 -12.74 -3.41 6.92
CA LYS A 13 -14.05 -4.09 7.11
C LYS A 13 -14.97 -4.16 5.86
N GLY A 14 -14.40 -4.26 4.65
CA GLY A 14 -15.11 -4.21 3.37
C GLY A 14 -15.77 -2.87 2.98
N LYS A 15 -15.46 -1.74 3.63
CA LYS A 15 -16.04 -0.42 3.32
C LYS A 15 -14.98 0.69 3.31
N PRO A 16 -15.04 1.64 2.35
CA PRO A 16 -14.26 2.88 2.41
C PRO A 16 -14.55 3.67 3.69
N THR A 17 -13.57 4.44 4.16
CA THR A 17 -13.63 5.34 5.32
C THR A 17 -13.09 6.72 4.95
N SER A 18 -13.14 7.68 5.88
CA SER A 18 -12.55 9.03 5.68
C SER A 18 -11.04 9.01 5.38
N SER A 19 -10.32 7.95 5.76
CA SER A 19 -8.85 7.86 5.61
C SER A 19 -8.38 6.77 4.63
N ILE A 20 -9.31 5.97 4.08
CA ILE A 20 -9.04 4.90 3.10
C ILE A 20 -10.19 4.84 2.09
N SER A 21 -9.91 5.05 0.81
CA SER A 21 -10.89 5.20 -0.26
C SER A 21 -11.36 3.89 -0.92
N TYR A 22 -10.74 2.76 -0.57
CA TYR A 22 -11.02 1.45 -1.18
C TYR A 22 -11.42 0.41 -0.11
N PRO A 23 -12.24 -0.60 -0.47
CA PRO A 23 -12.67 -1.62 0.49
C PRO A 23 -11.60 -2.69 0.74
N TRP A 24 -10.85 -3.09 -0.30
CA TRP A 24 -9.68 -3.97 -0.23
C TRP A 24 -8.79 -3.78 -1.46
N ALA A 25 -7.49 -4.01 -1.29
CA ALA A 25 -6.55 -4.05 -2.40
C ALA A 25 -6.66 -5.41 -3.11
N LYS A 26 -6.80 -5.37 -4.44
CA LYS A 26 -7.06 -6.52 -5.31
C LYS A 26 -5.76 -7.11 -5.87
N ALA A 27 -4.90 -6.25 -6.39
CA ALA A 27 -3.66 -6.59 -7.06
C ALA A 27 -2.73 -5.38 -7.15
N PHE A 28 -1.48 -5.61 -7.53
CA PHE A 28 -0.64 -4.53 -8.04
C PHE A 28 -1.07 -4.19 -9.48
N ASN A 29 -0.95 -2.92 -9.86
CA ASN A 29 -1.15 -2.53 -11.25
C ASN A 29 -0.14 -3.27 -12.16
N LYS A 30 -0.64 -4.24 -12.94
CA LYS A 30 0.18 -5.13 -13.77
C LYS A 30 1.05 -4.38 -14.78
N ASN A 31 0.57 -3.24 -15.28
CA ASN A 31 1.29 -2.44 -16.28
C ASN A 31 2.53 -1.75 -15.70
N THR A 32 2.57 -1.55 -14.37
CA THR A 32 3.67 -0.85 -13.69
C THR A 32 4.43 -1.72 -12.70
N LEU A 33 3.98 -2.96 -12.44
CA LEU A 33 4.61 -3.86 -11.48
C LEU A 33 6.09 -4.13 -11.81
N VAL A 34 6.39 -4.49 -13.06
CA VAL A 34 7.76 -4.83 -13.49
C VAL A 34 8.71 -3.65 -13.30
N SER A 35 8.30 -2.45 -13.75
CA SER A 35 9.12 -1.24 -13.61
C SER A 35 9.22 -0.74 -12.17
N HIS A 36 8.23 -1.03 -11.32
CA HIS A 36 8.34 -0.76 -9.87
C HIS A 36 9.31 -1.73 -9.21
N PHE A 37 9.22 -3.02 -9.50
CA PHE A 37 10.14 -4.01 -8.95
C PHE A 37 11.59 -3.75 -9.36
N GLN A 38 11.84 -3.37 -10.61
CA GLN A 38 13.20 -3.02 -11.06
C GLN A 38 13.80 -1.81 -10.34
N ARG A 39 12.96 -0.87 -9.86
CA ARG A 39 13.43 0.35 -9.19
C ARG A 39 13.52 0.21 -7.68
N HIS A 40 12.65 -0.61 -7.08
CA HIS A 40 12.43 -0.66 -5.63
C HIS A 40 12.57 -2.06 -5.04
N GLY A 41 12.75 -3.10 -5.86
CA GLY A 41 12.88 -4.47 -5.40
C GLY A 41 14.06 -4.65 -4.43
N ASP A 42 15.17 -3.97 -4.71
CA ASP A 42 16.38 -4.02 -3.88
C ASP A 42 16.21 -3.41 -2.47
N GLU A 43 15.19 -2.57 -2.27
CA GLU A 43 14.83 -2.03 -0.95
C GLU A 43 14.22 -3.10 -0.02
N PHE A 44 13.86 -4.25 -0.60
CA PHE A 44 13.29 -5.42 0.07
C PHE A 44 14.21 -6.63 -0.17
N PRO A 45 15.20 -6.86 0.71
CA PRO A 45 16.22 -7.87 0.48
C PRO A 45 15.59 -9.26 0.30
N SER A 46 16.15 -9.99 -0.68
CA SER A 46 15.80 -11.38 -0.98
C SER A 46 14.36 -11.62 -1.45
N MET A 47 13.69 -10.62 -2.05
CA MET A 47 12.38 -10.82 -2.69
C MET A 47 12.48 -10.93 -4.20
N ASN A 48 11.80 -11.92 -4.77
CA ASN A 48 11.46 -11.91 -6.19
C ASN A 48 10.24 -11.01 -6.46
N LYS A 49 9.91 -10.82 -7.74
CA LYS A 49 8.82 -9.93 -8.18
C LYS A 49 7.46 -10.35 -7.63
N GLU A 50 7.18 -11.65 -7.58
CA GLU A 50 5.93 -12.21 -7.08
C GLU A 50 5.79 -11.99 -5.56
N GLU A 51 6.87 -12.16 -4.81
CA GLU A 51 6.93 -11.87 -3.37
C GLU A 51 6.76 -10.38 -3.08
N TYR A 52 7.38 -9.53 -3.90
CA TYR A 52 7.22 -8.08 -3.85
C TYR A 52 5.76 -7.66 -4.09
N GLU A 53 5.10 -8.19 -5.11
CA GLU A 53 3.67 -7.95 -5.37
C GLU A 53 2.80 -8.41 -4.19
N ALA A 54 3.02 -9.64 -3.70
CA ALA A 54 2.25 -10.18 -2.58
C ALA A 54 2.43 -9.33 -1.32
N ARG A 55 3.65 -8.85 -1.05
CA ARG A 55 3.94 -7.98 0.07
C ARG A 55 3.27 -6.61 -0.08
N ALA A 56 3.31 -6.01 -1.27
CA ALA A 56 2.65 -4.74 -1.56
C ALA A 56 1.13 -4.84 -1.31
N ILE A 57 0.49 -5.90 -1.78
CA ILE A 57 -0.94 -6.17 -1.57
C ILE A 57 -1.21 -6.39 -0.07
N LYS A 58 -0.40 -7.21 0.62
CA LYS A 58 -0.52 -7.45 2.06
C LYS A 58 -0.39 -6.15 2.86
N PHE A 59 0.56 -5.29 2.50
CA PHE A 59 0.76 -4.00 3.14
C PHE A 59 -0.42 -3.06 2.90
N ALA A 60 -0.90 -2.94 1.66
CA ALA A 60 -2.10 -2.16 1.35
C ALA A 60 -3.31 -2.61 2.19
N ASN A 61 -3.43 -3.91 2.42
CA ASN A 61 -4.51 -4.53 3.17
C ASN A 61 -4.28 -4.57 4.70
N SER A 62 -3.10 -4.18 5.21
CA SER A 62 -2.88 -4.18 6.66
C SER A 62 -3.76 -3.16 7.39
N VAL A 63 -4.19 -3.46 8.61
CA VAL A 63 -5.11 -2.60 9.39
C VAL A 63 -4.53 -2.28 10.77
N ASN A 64 -3.21 -2.15 10.89
CA ASN A 64 -2.61 -1.73 12.16
C ASN A 64 -2.58 -0.19 12.26
N PRO A 65 -3.54 0.46 12.94
CA PRO A 65 -3.58 1.92 13.02
C PRO A 65 -2.43 2.51 13.85
N ASN A 66 -1.79 1.72 14.71
CA ASN A 66 -0.69 2.19 15.55
C ASN A 66 0.59 2.37 14.74
N ASP A 67 0.77 1.55 13.70
CA ASP A 67 1.98 1.54 12.88
C ASP A 67 1.78 2.24 11.54
N CYS A 68 0.53 2.47 11.12
CA CYS A 68 0.22 3.00 9.80
C CYS A 68 -0.53 4.32 9.86
N VAL A 69 -0.04 5.29 9.10
CA VAL A 69 -0.71 6.56 8.82
C VAL A 69 -1.21 6.57 7.38
N THR A 70 -2.39 7.15 7.16
CA THR A 70 -2.98 7.25 5.82
C THR A 70 -3.60 8.62 5.55
N PHE A 71 -3.68 8.99 4.27
CA PHE A 71 -4.52 10.10 3.81
C PHE A 71 -5.08 9.78 2.41
N ILE A 72 -6.13 10.51 2.02
CA ILE A 72 -6.73 10.40 0.67
C ILE A 72 -6.37 11.65 -0.13
N ASP A 73 -5.87 11.47 -1.35
CA ASP A 73 -5.54 12.57 -2.27
C ASP A 73 -6.77 13.08 -3.07
N ASN A 74 -6.57 14.14 -3.87
CA ASN A 74 -7.60 14.70 -4.75
C ASN A 74 -8.12 13.70 -5.80
N LYS A 75 -7.32 12.70 -6.18
CA LYS A 75 -7.70 11.62 -7.11
C LYS A 75 -8.41 10.45 -6.42
N LYS A 76 -8.71 10.58 -5.12
CA LYS A 76 -9.29 9.52 -4.29
C LYS A 76 -8.38 8.29 -4.16
N SER A 77 -7.07 8.46 -4.34
CA SER A 77 -6.07 7.46 -4.00
C SER A 77 -5.76 7.53 -2.51
N THR A 78 -5.57 6.38 -1.89
CA THR A 78 -5.12 6.29 -0.51
C THR A 78 -3.61 6.19 -0.49
N HIS A 79 -2.97 7.11 0.22
CA HIS A 79 -1.56 7.07 0.54
C HIS A 79 -1.40 6.44 1.92
N LYS A 80 -0.48 5.50 2.05
CA LYS A 80 -0.24 4.76 3.28
C LYS A 80 1.24 4.70 3.58
N PHE A 81 1.61 4.93 4.83
CA PHE A 81 2.98 4.83 5.32
C PHE A 81 3.04 4.08 6.64
N ASN A 82 4.01 3.17 6.76
CA ASN A 82 4.30 2.45 8.00
C ASN A 82 5.43 3.16 8.76
N THR A 83 5.16 3.61 9.99
CA THR A 83 6.12 4.33 10.84
C THR A 83 7.21 3.43 11.43
N VAL A 84 7.00 2.11 11.45
CA VAL A 84 7.94 1.12 11.97
C VAL A 84 8.82 0.56 10.86
N THR A 85 8.22 0.13 9.75
CA THR A 85 8.95 -0.52 8.64
C THR A 85 9.44 0.44 7.57
N GLY A 86 8.96 1.69 7.58
CA GLY A 86 9.26 2.70 6.55
C GLY A 86 8.59 2.42 5.21
N GLU A 87 7.69 1.46 5.13
CA GLU A 87 7.01 1.08 3.88
C GLU A 87 5.98 2.13 3.48
N TYR A 88 5.97 2.46 2.19
CA TYR A 88 5.04 3.43 1.62
C TYR A 88 4.27 2.80 0.46
N SER A 89 2.98 3.10 0.35
CA SER A 89 2.15 2.66 -0.77
C SER A 89 1.11 3.70 -1.18
N ILE A 90 0.76 3.68 -2.46
CA ILE A 90 -0.38 4.40 -3.02
C ILE A 90 -1.34 3.37 -3.62
N ILE A 91 -2.60 3.45 -3.22
CA ILE A 91 -3.67 2.55 -3.66
C ILE A 91 -4.76 3.38 -4.33
N SER A 92 -5.19 2.99 -5.53
CA SER A 92 -6.29 3.65 -6.22
C SER A 92 -7.61 3.45 -5.48
N LYS A 93 -8.62 4.30 -5.76
CA LYS A 93 -10.00 4.10 -5.28
C LYS A 93 -10.56 2.71 -5.65
N ASP A 94 -10.09 2.14 -6.76
CA ASP A 94 -10.55 0.84 -7.28
C ASP A 94 -9.84 -0.34 -6.61
N GLY A 95 -8.91 -0.07 -5.68
CA GLY A 95 -8.18 -1.08 -4.91
C GLY A 95 -6.95 -1.63 -5.62
N TYR A 96 -6.32 -0.90 -6.53
CA TYR A 96 -5.06 -1.34 -7.15
C TYR A 96 -3.87 -0.63 -6.51
N VAL A 97 -2.84 -1.39 -6.16
CA VAL A 97 -1.57 -0.79 -5.73
C VAL A 97 -0.91 -0.15 -6.95
N ILE A 98 -0.71 1.16 -6.87
CA ILE A 98 -0.06 1.97 -7.90
C ILE A 98 1.44 2.07 -7.62
N THR A 99 1.80 2.16 -6.34
CA THR A 99 3.16 2.38 -5.89
C THR A 99 3.39 1.65 -4.57
N TYR A 100 4.60 1.14 -4.41
CA TYR A 100 5.10 0.50 -3.21
C TYR A 100 6.61 0.67 -3.18
N PHE A 101 7.20 1.11 -2.08
CA PHE A 101 8.66 1.28 -1.89
C PHE A 101 8.97 1.74 -0.45
N LYS A 102 10.26 1.87 -0.12
CA LYS A 102 10.77 2.50 1.12
C LYS A 102 11.44 3.83 0.80
N PRO A 103 10.78 4.98 1.03
CA PRO A 103 11.41 6.27 0.81
C PRO A 103 12.61 6.46 1.75
N GLU A 104 13.74 6.91 1.20
CA GLU A 104 14.95 7.24 2.00
C GLU A 104 14.66 8.29 3.08
N LYS A 105 13.79 9.26 2.78
CA LYS A 105 13.34 10.30 3.73
C LYS A 105 12.30 9.81 4.74
N GLY A 106 11.92 8.53 4.70
CA GLY A 106 10.97 7.91 5.62
C GLY A 106 9.68 8.73 5.81
N TYR A 107 9.33 9.03 7.06
CA TYR A 107 8.09 9.74 7.39
C TYR A 107 8.05 11.17 6.85
N GLU A 108 9.19 11.82 6.64
CA GLU A 108 9.23 13.16 6.04
C GLU A 108 8.73 13.13 4.59
N TYR A 109 9.04 12.06 3.84
CA TYR A 109 8.48 11.86 2.51
C TYR A 109 6.95 11.86 2.55
N PHE A 110 6.35 11.13 3.50
CA PHE A 110 4.90 11.05 3.65
C PHE A 110 4.27 12.43 3.93
N LYS A 111 4.88 13.23 4.82
CA LYS A 111 4.41 14.61 5.08
C LYS A 111 4.44 15.48 3.84
N LEU A 112 5.50 15.38 3.02
CA LEU A 112 5.61 16.11 1.76
C LEU A 112 4.52 15.69 0.76
N GLN A 113 4.11 14.42 0.75
CA GLN A 113 3.00 13.97 -0.09
C GLN A 113 1.66 14.57 0.36
N ILE A 114 1.39 14.68 1.66
CA ILE A 114 0.19 15.36 2.17
C ILE A 114 0.11 16.79 1.65
N ILE A 115 1.22 17.54 1.77
CA ILE A 115 1.29 18.96 1.34
C ILE A 115 1.08 19.08 -0.18
N LYS A 116 1.64 18.16 -0.97
CA LYS A 116 1.48 18.15 -2.43
C LYS A 116 0.06 17.81 -2.86
N SER A 117 -0.58 16.85 -2.19
CA SER A 117 -1.93 16.39 -2.53
C SER A 117 -3.03 17.37 -2.14
N GLY A 118 -2.75 18.36 -1.28
CA GLY A 118 -3.66 19.45 -0.94
C GLY A 118 -3.61 20.66 -1.90
N LYS A 119 -2.74 20.63 -2.91
CA LYS A 119 -2.73 21.57 -4.04
C LYS A 119 -3.54 21.02 -5.21
#